data_AF-A0A1W6YJN0-F1
#
_entry.id   AF-A0A1W6YJN0-F1
#
_cell.length_a   1.000
_cell.length_b   1.000
_cell.length_c   1.000
_cell.angle_alpha   90.00
_cell.angle_beta   90.00
_cell.angle_gamma   90.00
#
_symmetry.space_group_name_H-M   'P 1'
#
loop_
_entity.id
_entity.type
_entity.pdbx_description
1 polymer ?
#
loop_
_entity_poly.entity_id
_entity_poly.type
_entity_poly.pdbx_seq_one_letter_code
_entity_poly.pdbx_strand_id
1 'polypeptide(L)'
;MGPGNEDQAMKATLLRIGIAATAAFAAASGTAWSADAAPRMTTTSVLDTCATALAGQPRTALHGCLDTELKTARRQMDGAYAQVESDLRKIDSASTPEALRTLKHSQDSFKSFLQKECRRQGAALMGGTGAGDTEQACQVALTRWRTAQLLEQ
;
A
#
# COMPACT_ATOMS: atom_id res chain seq x y z
N MET A 1 32.88 -61.94 -41.77
CA MET A 1 33.83 -60.82 -41.91
C MET A 1 33.13 -59.72 -42.68
N GLY A 2 32.89 -58.60 -42.01
CA GLY A 2 32.03 -57.52 -42.49
C GLY A 2 32.73 -56.57 -43.47
N PRO A 3 31.95 -55.80 -44.25
CA PRO A 3 32.42 -54.64 -44.98
C PRO A 3 32.34 -53.40 -44.07
N GLY A 4 33.19 -52.39 -44.32
CA GLY A 4 33.20 -51.17 -43.52
C GLY A 4 33.80 -50.01 -44.29
N ASN A 5 32.99 -49.47 -45.20
CA ASN A 5 33.12 -48.15 -45.84
C ASN A 5 33.09 -47.04 -44.76
N GLU A 6 34.02 -46.09 -44.76
CA GLU A 6 33.96 -44.77 -45.42
C GLU A 6 33.42 -43.67 -44.47
N ASP A 7 34.13 -42.53 -44.46
CA ASP A 7 33.80 -41.23 -43.85
C ASP A 7 33.70 -41.14 -42.30
N GLN A 8 34.18 -40.11 -41.61
CA GLN A 8 34.39 -38.72 -42.02
C GLN A 8 35.35 -38.03 -41.04
N ALA A 9 36.27 -37.22 -41.58
CA ALA A 9 37.21 -36.42 -40.82
C ALA A 9 36.54 -35.17 -40.22
N MET A 10 36.46 -35.09 -38.89
CA MET A 10 36.34 -33.82 -38.17
C MET A 10 37.48 -33.74 -37.16
N LYS A 11 38.46 -32.90 -37.49
CA LYS A 11 39.65 -32.61 -36.70
C LYS A 11 39.26 -31.95 -35.38
N ALA A 12 39.45 -32.66 -34.29
CA ALA A 12 39.39 -32.13 -32.94
C ALA A 12 40.64 -31.28 -32.67
N THR A 13 40.51 -29.95 -32.71
CA THR A 13 41.53 -29.05 -32.17
C THR A 13 41.13 -28.68 -30.74
N LEU A 14 41.76 -29.37 -29.81
CA LEU A 14 41.87 -29.04 -28.40
C LEU A 14 42.51 -27.65 -28.24
N LEU A 15 41.82 -26.72 -27.59
CA LEU A 15 42.49 -25.63 -26.88
C LEU A 15 42.13 -25.71 -25.40
N ARG A 16 43.08 -26.25 -24.64
CA ARG A 16 43.14 -26.15 -23.18
C ARG A 16 43.57 -24.74 -22.83
N ILE A 17 42.68 -23.93 -22.28
CA ILE A 17 43.06 -22.78 -21.46
C ILE A 17 42.38 -22.96 -20.12
N GLY A 18 43.16 -23.37 -19.13
CA GLY A 18 42.74 -23.38 -17.74
C GLY A 18 42.67 -21.96 -17.21
N ILE A 19 41.51 -21.59 -16.69
CA ILE A 19 41.38 -20.48 -15.73
C ILE A 19 40.56 -21.03 -14.59
N ALA A 20 41.25 -21.45 -13.54
CA ALA A 20 40.65 -21.62 -12.22
C ALA A 20 40.35 -20.22 -11.68
N ALA A 21 39.11 -19.78 -11.82
CA ALA A 21 38.59 -18.61 -11.10
C ALA A 21 37.55 -19.13 -10.10
N THR A 22 37.98 -19.30 -8.86
CA THR A 22 37.12 -19.46 -7.70
C THR A 22 36.24 -18.23 -7.58
N ALA A 23 34.99 -18.31 -8.05
CA ALA A 23 33.97 -17.34 -7.71
C ALA A 23 33.57 -17.58 -6.24
N ALA A 24 34.23 -16.84 -5.35
CA ALA A 24 33.80 -16.71 -3.96
C ALA A 24 32.36 -16.17 -3.95
N PHE A 25 31.44 -16.92 -3.37
CA PHE A 25 30.12 -16.41 -3.01
C PHE A 25 30.32 -15.33 -1.94
N ALA A 26 30.35 -14.07 -2.37
CA ALA A 26 30.26 -12.93 -1.48
C ALA A 26 28.86 -12.94 -0.84
N ALA A 27 28.84 -13.27 0.44
CA ALA A 27 27.66 -13.14 1.28
C ALA A 27 27.26 -11.67 1.42
N ALA A 28 25.94 -11.44 1.30
CA ALA A 28 25.16 -10.43 2.00
C ALA A 28 25.65 -8.97 1.95
N SER A 29 25.04 -8.20 1.05
CA SER A 29 24.68 -6.81 1.32
C SER A 29 23.40 -6.52 0.55
N GLY A 30 22.32 -7.20 0.95
CA GLY A 30 20.99 -6.71 0.60
C GLY A 30 20.85 -5.36 1.25
N THR A 31 20.95 -4.29 0.45
CA THR A 31 20.45 -2.99 0.85
C THR A 31 18.96 -3.21 1.11
N ALA A 32 18.57 -3.31 2.38
CA ALA A 32 17.18 -3.18 2.77
C ALA A 32 16.87 -1.69 2.61
N TRP A 33 16.07 -1.36 1.59
CA TRP A 33 15.58 -0.01 1.37
C TRP A 33 14.61 0.19 2.52
N SER A 34 15.08 0.85 3.58
CA SER A 34 14.22 1.33 4.63
C SER A 34 13.43 2.48 4.02
N ALA A 35 12.30 2.15 3.40
CA ALA A 35 11.23 3.11 3.28
C ALA A 35 10.81 3.40 4.72
N ASP A 36 11.28 4.51 5.26
CA ASP A 36 10.69 5.14 6.44
C ASP A 36 9.21 5.34 6.10
N ALA A 37 8.39 4.36 6.47
CA ALA A 37 6.98 4.42 6.24
C ALA A 37 6.48 5.53 7.16
N ALA A 38 5.97 6.62 6.57
CA ALA A 38 5.26 7.65 7.32
C ALA A 38 4.37 6.97 8.37
N PRO A 39 4.34 7.48 9.62
CA PRO A 39 3.73 6.80 10.75
C PRO A 39 2.34 6.30 10.33
N ARG A 40 2.20 4.98 10.23
CA ARG A 40 0.96 4.36 9.77
C ARG A 40 -0.05 4.57 10.88
N MET A 41 -0.94 5.54 10.71
CA MET A 41 -2.11 5.66 11.57
C MET A 41 -2.88 4.35 11.45
N THR A 42 -2.98 3.63 12.57
CA THR A 42 -3.67 2.34 12.66
C THR A 42 -5.02 2.52 13.31
N THR A 43 -5.91 1.53 13.14
CA THR A 43 -7.18 1.47 13.87
C THR A 43 -6.97 1.62 15.38
N THR A 44 -5.97 0.92 15.93
CA THR A 44 -5.62 1.00 17.36
C THR A 44 -5.17 2.40 17.76
N SER A 45 -4.29 3.05 16.99
CA SER A 45 -3.81 4.39 17.35
C SER A 45 -4.92 5.44 17.33
N VAL A 46 -5.92 5.29 16.46
CA VAL A 46 -7.12 6.17 16.47
C VAL A 46 -7.96 5.93 17.72
N LEU A 47 -8.21 4.67 18.08
CA LEU A 47 -8.93 4.34 19.32
C LEU A 47 -8.22 4.88 20.55
N ASP A 48 -6.90 4.71 20.63
CA ASP A 48 -6.07 5.20 21.74
C ASP A 48 -6.11 6.72 21.84
N THR A 49 -5.99 7.42 20.70
CA THR A 49 -6.07 8.90 20.65
C THR A 49 -7.40 9.38 21.24
N CYS A 50 -8.52 8.78 20.82
CA CYS A 50 -9.83 9.14 21.36
C CYS A 50 -10.00 8.72 22.83
N ALA A 51 -9.49 7.56 23.23
CA ALA A 51 -9.57 7.10 24.62
C ALA A 51 -8.78 8.02 25.57
N THR A 52 -7.57 8.44 25.18
CA THR A 52 -6.75 9.39 25.96
C THR A 52 -7.42 10.76 26.06
N ALA A 53 -8.01 11.26 24.97
CA ALA A 53 -8.73 12.54 24.96
C ALA A 53 -9.96 12.55 25.90
N LEU A 54 -10.47 11.36 26.27
CA LEU A 54 -11.68 11.17 27.05
C LEU A 54 -11.40 10.65 28.47
N ALA A 55 -10.18 10.77 28.99
CA ALA A 55 -9.83 10.26 30.32
C ALA A 55 -10.85 10.67 31.40
N GLY A 56 -11.58 9.68 31.94
CA GLY A 56 -12.61 9.86 32.97
C GLY A 56 -14.06 9.96 32.44
N GLN A 57 -14.29 9.95 31.13
CA GLN A 57 -15.63 9.98 30.52
C GLN A 57 -16.19 8.56 30.27
N PRO A 58 -17.52 8.39 30.19
CA PRO A 58 -18.14 7.13 29.80
C PRO A 58 -17.73 6.69 28.39
N ARG A 59 -17.73 5.37 28.12
CA ARG A 59 -17.42 4.80 26.80
C ARG A 59 -18.31 5.36 25.68
N THR A 60 -19.53 5.80 25.99
CA THR A 60 -20.43 6.44 25.02
C THR A 60 -19.85 7.73 24.41
N ALA A 61 -18.92 8.40 25.10
CA ALA A 61 -18.21 9.56 24.55
C ALA A 61 -17.23 9.18 23.43
N LEU A 62 -16.76 7.93 23.38
CA LEU A 62 -15.81 7.44 22.37
C LEU A 62 -16.39 7.57 20.96
N HIS A 63 -17.68 7.24 20.80
CA HIS A 63 -18.37 7.35 19.51
C HIS A 63 -18.38 8.80 18.98
N GLY A 64 -18.59 9.79 19.85
CA GLY A 64 -18.56 11.21 19.48
C GLY A 64 -17.18 11.69 19.04
N CYS A 65 -16.11 11.23 19.71
CA CYS A 65 -14.74 11.50 19.28
C CYS A 65 -14.48 10.89 17.89
N LEU A 66 -14.78 9.60 17.71
CA LEU A 66 -14.57 8.89 16.45
C LEU A 66 -15.34 9.53 15.29
N ASP A 67 -16.55 10.05 15.53
CA ASP A 67 -17.38 10.69 14.49
C ASP A 67 -16.75 12.02 14.05
N THR A 68 -16.25 12.80 15.01
CA THR A 68 -15.53 14.05 14.76
C THR A 68 -14.25 13.79 13.96
N GLU A 69 -13.49 12.77 14.35
CA GLU A 69 -12.27 12.34 13.65
C GLU A 69 -12.57 11.89 12.22
N LEU A 70 -13.65 11.12 12.02
CA LEU A 70 -14.04 10.63 10.70
C LEU A 70 -14.50 11.76 9.78
N LYS A 71 -15.31 12.69 10.29
CA LYS A 71 -15.72 13.88 9.54
C LYS A 71 -14.50 14.71 9.12
N THR A 72 -13.54 14.87 10.02
CA THR A 72 -12.31 15.61 9.74
C THR A 72 -11.45 14.91 8.69
N ALA A 73 -11.21 13.61 8.86
CA ALA A 73 -10.44 12.81 7.90
C ALA A 73 -11.07 12.84 6.49
N ARG A 74 -12.41 12.73 6.39
CA ARG A 74 -13.12 12.81 5.11
C ARG A 74 -12.94 14.16 4.42
N ARG A 75 -13.13 15.27 5.15
CA ARG A 75 -12.90 16.62 4.59
C ARG A 75 -11.46 16.79 4.08
N GLN A 76 -10.48 16.28 4.81
CA GLN A 76 -9.08 16.34 4.41
C GLN A 76 -8.82 15.50 3.14
N MET A 77 -9.38 14.30 3.06
CA MET A 77 -9.25 13.45 1.87
C MET A 77 -9.91 14.07 0.64
N ASP A 78 -11.11 14.63 0.79
CA ASP A 78 -11.82 15.30 -0.31
C ASP A 78 -11.04 16.53 -0.79
N GLY A 79 -10.46 17.30 0.13
CA GLY A 79 -9.56 18.42 -0.20
C GLY A 79 -8.31 17.96 -0.96
N ALA A 80 -7.64 16.90 -0.49
CA ALA A 80 -6.48 16.34 -1.18
C ALA A 80 -6.83 15.82 -2.58
N TYR A 81 -7.96 15.13 -2.74
CA TYR A 81 -8.44 14.67 -4.03
C TYR A 81 -8.68 15.85 -4.99
N ALA A 82 -9.36 16.90 -4.53
CA ALA A 82 -9.62 18.09 -5.35
C ALA A 82 -8.33 18.81 -5.75
N GLN A 83 -7.33 18.84 -4.88
CA GLN A 83 -6.01 19.39 -5.19
C GLN A 83 -5.33 18.61 -6.31
N VAL A 84 -5.23 17.28 -6.20
CA VAL A 84 -4.64 16.42 -7.24
C VAL A 84 -5.40 16.56 -8.56
N GLU A 85 -6.73 16.59 -8.51
CA GLU A 85 -7.55 16.78 -9.72
C GLU A 85 -7.26 18.13 -10.39
N SER A 86 -7.14 19.20 -9.60
CA SER A 86 -6.79 20.54 -10.08
C SER A 86 -5.40 20.57 -10.71
N ASP A 87 -4.41 19.92 -10.09
CA ASP A 87 -3.04 19.89 -10.59
C ASP A 87 -2.92 19.10 -11.89
N LEU A 88 -3.60 17.96 -12.00
CA LEU A 88 -3.70 17.22 -13.27
C LEU A 88 -4.31 18.08 -14.38
N ARG A 89 -5.33 18.87 -14.09
CA ARG A 89 -5.99 19.75 -15.08
C ARG A 89 -5.09 20.88 -15.59
N LYS A 90 -4.06 21.27 -14.84
CA LYS A 90 -3.08 22.29 -15.26
C LYS A 90 -2.02 21.72 -16.20
N ILE A 91 -1.91 20.40 -16.32
CA ILE A 91 -0.98 19.75 -17.23
C ILE A 91 -1.53 19.86 -18.66
N ASP A 92 -0.81 20.58 -19.52
CA ASP A 92 -1.09 20.67 -20.96
C ASP A 92 -0.60 19.40 -21.67
N SER A 93 -1.39 18.33 -21.55
CA SER A 93 -1.10 17.03 -22.14
C SER A 93 -2.38 16.40 -22.71
N ALA A 94 -2.25 15.77 -23.87
CA ALA A 94 -3.32 14.97 -24.47
C ALA A 94 -3.76 13.80 -23.57
N SER A 95 -2.91 13.38 -22.62
CA SER A 95 -3.19 12.29 -21.67
C SER A 95 -3.94 12.74 -20.41
N THR A 96 -4.10 14.04 -20.17
CA THR A 96 -4.78 14.59 -18.98
C THR A 96 -6.20 14.00 -18.77
N PRO A 97 -7.04 13.81 -19.80
CA PRO A 97 -8.34 13.16 -19.62
C PRO A 97 -8.26 11.72 -19.09
N GLU A 98 -7.23 10.96 -19.46
CA GLU A 98 -7.04 9.60 -18.96
C GLU A 98 -6.61 9.59 -17.50
N ALA A 99 -5.65 10.45 -17.13
CA ALA A 99 -5.20 10.59 -15.74
C ALA A 99 -6.35 10.98 -14.79
N LEU A 100 -7.24 11.88 -15.21
CA LEU A 100 -8.43 12.23 -14.42
C LEU A 100 -9.40 11.05 -14.25
N ARG A 101 -9.60 10.24 -15.30
CA ARG A 101 -10.45 9.04 -15.22
C ARG A 101 -9.85 8.00 -14.28
N THR A 102 -8.55 7.76 -14.35
CA THR A 102 -7.87 6.78 -13.50
C THR A 102 -7.81 7.24 -12.04
N LEU A 103 -7.60 8.54 -11.78
CA LEU A 103 -7.71 9.13 -10.43
C LEU A 103 -9.09 8.86 -9.84
N LYS A 104 -10.16 9.16 -10.59
CA LYS A 104 -11.54 8.91 -10.15
C LYS A 104 -11.77 7.43 -9.85
N HIS A 105 -11.37 6.55 -10.77
CA HIS A 105 -11.58 5.10 -10.60
C HIS A 105 -10.81 4.53 -9.39
N SER A 106 -9.58 5.01 -9.16
CA SER A 106 -8.78 4.69 -7.99
C SER A 106 -9.50 5.11 -6.70
N GLN A 107 -10.06 6.32 -6.66
CA GLN A 107 -10.78 6.82 -5.49
C GLN A 107 -12.08 6.07 -5.22
N ASP A 108 -12.85 5.72 -6.26
CA ASP A 108 -14.07 4.94 -6.11
C ASP A 108 -13.77 3.52 -5.61
N SER A 109 -12.70 2.90 -6.12
CA SER A 109 -12.23 1.59 -5.65
C SER A 109 -11.78 1.62 -4.19
N PHE A 110 -11.08 2.69 -3.79
CA PHE A 110 -10.69 2.90 -2.40
C PHE A 110 -11.91 3.01 -1.47
N LYS A 111 -12.97 3.75 -1.85
CA LYS A 111 -14.19 3.86 -1.04
C LYS A 111 -14.86 2.50 -0.81
N SER A 112 -14.89 1.64 -1.83
CA SER A 112 -15.38 0.26 -1.69
C SER A 112 -14.49 -0.56 -0.76
N PHE A 113 -13.17 -0.46 -0.91
CA PHE A 113 -12.20 -1.12 -0.03
C PHE A 113 -12.37 -0.68 1.43
N LEU A 114 -12.40 0.62 1.69
CA LEU A 114 -12.61 1.25 3.00
C LEU A 114 -13.81 0.62 3.73
N GLN A 115 -14.95 0.54 3.05
CA GLN A 115 -16.18 0.03 3.63
C GLN A 115 -16.10 -1.48 3.94
N LYS A 116 -15.49 -2.27 3.06
CA LYS A 116 -15.40 -3.73 3.23
C LYS A 116 -14.36 -4.10 4.28
N GLU A 117 -13.22 -3.46 4.25
CA GLU A 117 -12.12 -3.74 5.18
C GLU A 117 -12.49 -3.32 6.61
N CYS A 118 -13.11 -2.17 6.80
CA CYS A 118 -13.50 -1.75 8.15
C CYS A 118 -14.63 -2.60 8.74
N ARG A 119 -15.56 -3.09 7.91
CA ARG A 119 -16.54 -4.10 8.34
C ARG A 119 -15.88 -5.42 8.71
N ARG A 120 -14.87 -5.87 7.97
CA ARG A 120 -14.09 -7.07 8.31
C ARG A 120 -13.40 -6.92 9.68
N GLN A 121 -12.78 -5.76 9.95
CA GLN A 121 -12.14 -5.49 11.24
C GLN A 121 -13.13 -5.45 12.41
N GLY A 122 -14.28 -4.78 12.23
CA GLY A 122 -15.35 -4.80 13.23
C GLY A 122 -15.92 -6.20 13.48
N ALA A 123 -16.14 -6.98 12.41
CA ALA A 123 -16.65 -8.35 12.51
C ALA A 123 -15.70 -9.30 13.28
N ALA A 124 -14.39 -9.04 13.24
CA ALA A 124 -13.40 -9.82 14.00
C ALA A 124 -13.60 -9.73 15.53
N LEU A 125 -14.37 -8.74 16.02
CA LEU A 125 -14.72 -8.58 17.43
C LEU A 125 -16.03 -9.27 17.83
N MET A 126 -16.69 -9.97 16.89
CA MET A 126 -17.89 -10.77 17.15
C MET A 126 -19.09 -9.97 17.71
N GLY A 127 -19.15 -8.66 17.42
CA GLY A 127 -20.26 -7.77 17.80
C GLY A 127 -20.01 -6.89 19.02
N GLY A 128 -21.08 -6.30 19.56
CA GLY A 128 -21.02 -5.34 20.67
C GLY A 128 -20.51 -3.95 20.27
N THR A 129 -20.42 -3.04 21.25
CA THR A 129 -20.02 -1.65 21.00
C THR A 129 -18.59 -1.52 20.50
N GLY A 130 -17.69 -2.41 20.94
CA GLY A 130 -16.30 -2.44 20.47
C GLY A 130 -16.17 -2.70 18.97
N ALA A 131 -17.04 -3.53 18.38
CA ALA A 131 -17.04 -3.76 16.94
C ALA A 131 -17.34 -2.48 16.15
N GLY A 132 -18.32 -1.69 16.59
CA GLY A 132 -18.66 -0.40 15.98
C GLY A 132 -17.56 0.64 16.14
N ASP A 133 -16.96 0.73 17.34
CA ASP A 133 -15.82 1.62 17.60
C ASP A 133 -14.63 1.29 16.68
N THR A 134 -14.31 0.00 16.52
CA THR A 134 -13.24 -0.48 15.64
C THR A 134 -13.53 -0.25 14.17
N GLU A 135 -14.75 -0.49 13.70
CA GLU A 135 -15.13 -0.17 12.32
C GLU A 135 -14.93 1.32 12.03
N GLN A 136 -15.39 2.19 12.92
CA GLN A 136 -15.30 3.64 12.73
C GLN A 136 -13.85 4.14 12.81
N ALA A 137 -13.06 3.63 13.76
CA ALA A 137 -11.64 3.94 13.88
C ALA A 137 -10.84 3.47 12.66
N CYS A 138 -11.17 2.31 12.09
CA CYS A 138 -10.59 1.84 10.83
C CYS A 138 -10.90 2.82 9.69
N GLN A 139 -12.15 3.34 9.62
CA GLN A 139 -12.50 4.30 8.58
C GLN A 139 -11.67 5.57 8.68
N VAL A 140 -11.43 6.07 9.90
CA VAL A 140 -10.54 7.22 10.14
C VAL A 140 -9.13 6.91 9.66
N ALA A 141 -8.55 5.79 10.09
CA ALA A 141 -7.17 5.41 9.79
C ALA A 141 -6.93 5.27 8.28
N LEU A 142 -7.78 4.51 7.59
CA LEU A 142 -7.66 4.31 6.14
C LEU A 142 -7.92 5.59 5.35
N THR A 143 -8.84 6.45 5.80
CA THR A 143 -9.09 7.75 5.15
C THR A 143 -7.86 8.64 5.26
N ARG A 144 -7.23 8.73 6.45
CA ARG A 144 -5.97 9.48 6.65
C ARG A 144 -4.84 8.92 5.81
N TRP A 145 -4.69 7.60 5.74
CA TRP A 145 -3.71 6.96 4.88
C TRP A 145 -3.93 7.34 3.41
N ARG A 146 -5.17 7.28 2.91
CA ARG A 146 -5.47 7.67 1.53
C ARG A 146 -5.17 9.14 1.26
N THR A 147 -5.46 10.03 2.21
CA THR A 147 -5.06 11.45 2.11
C THR A 147 -3.57 11.60 1.91
N ALA A 148 -2.73 10.88 2.68
CA ALA A 148 -1.28 10.91 2.49
C ALA A 148 -0.87 10.42 1.09
N GLN A 149 -1.44 9.31 0.63
CA GLN A 149 -1.15 8.77 -0.72
C GLN A 149 -1.57 9.71 -1.87
N LEU A 150 -2.61 10.53 -1.66
CA LEU A 150 -3.02 11.55 -2.63
C LEU A 150 -2.04 12.74 -2.65
N LEU A 151 -1.41 13.06 -1.52
CA LEU A 151 -0.47 14.18 -1.40
C LEU A 151 0.99 13.81 -1.70
N GLU A 152 1.31 12.52 -1.77
CA GLU A 152 2.65 11.99 -2.11
C GLU A 152 2.94 11.95 -3.63
N GLN A 153 2.18 12.68 -4.45
CA GLN A 153 2.33 12.74 -5.91
C GLN A 153 3.45 13.69 -6.35
#